data_AF-A0A5N9AUY2-F1
#
_entry.id   AF-A0A5N9AUY2-F1
#
_cell.length_a   1.000
_cell.length_b   1.000
_cell.length_c   1.000
_cell.angle_alpha   90.00
_cell.angle_beta   90.00
_cell.angle_gamma   90.00
#
_symmetry.space_group_name_H-M   'P 1'
#
loop_
_entity.id
_entity.type
_entity.pdbx_description
1 polymer ?
#
loop_
_entity_poly.entity_id
_entity_poly.type
_entity_poly.pdbx_seq_one_letter_code
_entity_poly.pdbx_strand_id
1 'polypeptide(L)'
;MVTSRVSQAATDYIDMVFHRYTVTHIDSLAHFLEGQMYNGRPIHLASTNLGATAESIELAGKGIVTRGILVDVPRIRGTNWIERGGGVFNSDILKVEEECGFIII
;
A
#
# COMPACT_ATOMS: atom_id res chain seq x y z
N MET A 1 -20.18 -41.68 -4.95
CA MET A 1 -19.37 -42.09 -3.79
C MET A 1 -19.80 -41.21 -2.62
N VAL A 2 -20.41 -41.79 -1.59
CA VAL A 2 -20.97 -41.04 -0.42
C VAL A 2 -20.03 -41.28 0.76
N THR A 3 -19.53 -40.20 1.37
CA THR A 3 -18.57 -40.25 2.49
C THR A 3 -19.27 -40.64 3.79
N SER A 4 -18.62 -41.46 4.64
CA SER A 4 -19.12 -41.92 5.94
C SER A 4 -18.78 -40.98 7.10
N ARG A 5 -18.22 -39.79 6.83
CA ARG A 5 -17.95 -38.80 7.87
C ARG A 5 -19.25 -38.27 8.47
N VAL A 6 -19.37 -38.33 9.81
CA VAL A 6 -20.55 -37.91 10.58
C VAL A 6 -20.71 -36.37 10.57
N SER A 7 -19.65 -35.62 10.28
CA SER A 7 -19.73 -34.19 9.97
C SER A 7 -18.98 -33.86 8.69
N GLN A 8 -19.60 -32.99 7.87
CA GLN A 8 -18.93 -32.33 6.76
C GLN A 8 -18.21 -31.09 7.29
N ALA A 9 -16.93 -30.94 6.94
CA ALA A 9 -16.16 -29.74 7.19
C ALA A 9 -15.45 -29.34 5.90
N ALA A 10 -15.51 -28.05 5.58
CA ALA A 10 -14.64 -27.42 4.60
C ALA A 10 -13.69 -26.50 5.37
N THR A 11 -12.41 -26.54 5.04
CA THR A 11 -11.38 -25.71 5.66
C THR A 11 -10.55 -25.05 4.58
N ASP A 12 -10.29 -23.75 4.74
CA ASP A 12 -9.45 -22.96 3.85
C ASP A 12 -8.17 -22.54 4.57
N TYR A 13 -7.12 -22.29 3.80
CA TYR A 13 -5.85 -21.75 4.26
C TYR A 13 -5.38 -20.68 3.28
N ILE A 14 -4.87 -19.57 3.80
CA ILE A 14 -4.32 -18.47 3.02
C ILE A 14 -2.90 -18.20 3.54
N ASP A 15 -1.94 -18.25 2.63
CA ASP A 15 -0.58 -17.76 2.82
C ASP A 15 -0.27 -16.70 1.77
N MET A 16 0.42 -15.64 2.18
CA MET A 16 0.66 -14.48 1.34
C MET A 16 2.01 -13.83 1.67
N VAL A 17 2.72 -13.47 0.60
CA VAL A 17 3.92 -12.64 0.69
C VAL A 17 3.52 -11.19 0.41
N PHE A 18 3.35 -10.40 1.47
CA PHE A 18 2.79 -9.04 1.38
C PHE A 18 3.74 -7.98 0.79
N HIS A 19 5.05 -8.25 0.72
CA HIS A 19 6.07 -7.31 0.22
C HIS A 19 6.24 -7.32 -1.31
N ARG A 20 5.22 -7.73 -2.08
CA ARG A 20 5.29 -7.82 -3.56
C ARG A 20 4.24 -6.94 -4.22
N TYR A 21 4.46 -6.64 -5.51
CA TYR A 21 3.63 -5.74 -6.32
C TYR A 21 2.21 -6.24 -6.64
N THR A 22 1.85 -7.45 -6.22
CA THR A 22 0.62 -8.14 -6.68
C THR A 22 -0.49 -8.17 -5.66
N VAL A 23 -0.26 -7.61 -4.47
CA VAL A 23 -1.23 -7.60 -3.36
C VAL A 23 -1.53 -6.15 -3.03
N THR A 24 -2.80 -5.80 -2.79
CA THR A 24 -3.12 -4.49 -2.20
C THR A 24 -2.55 -4.45 -0.77
N HIS A 25 -1.59 -3.57 -0.52
CA HIS A 25 -0.90 -3.46 0.76
C HIS A 25 -0.63 -2.00 1.13
N ILE A 26 -0.16 -1.81 2.36
CA ILE A 26 0.31 -0.54 2.89
C ILE A 26 1.74 -0.76 3.38
N ASP A 27 2.64 0.12 2.96
CA ASP A 27 4.01 0.15 3.47
C ASP A 27 4.07 0.98 4.75
N SER A 28 4.58 0.38 5.82
CA SER A 28 4.89 1.11 7.05
C SER A 28 6.14 1.98 6.87
N LEU A 29 6.36 2.94 7.77
CA LEU A 29 7.56 3.78 7.74
C LEU A 29 8.87 2.96 7.90
N ALA A 30 8.81 1.73 8.43
CA ALA A 30 9.94 0.81 8.48
C ALA A 30 10.29 0.14 7.13
N HIS A 31 9.55 0.38 6.05
CA HIS A 31 9.69 -0.38 4.78
C HIS A 31 10.95 -0.03 3.98
N PHE A 32 11.42 1.23 4.03
CA PHE A 32 12.62 1.69 3.32
C PHE A 32 13.56 2.47 4.25
N LEU A 33 14.83 2.08 4.24
CA LEU A 33 15.87 2.59 5.14
C LEU A 33 17.03 3.14 4.32
N GLU A 34 17.08 4.46 4.10
CA GLU A 34 18.17 5.11 3.38
C GLU A 34 19.26 5.57 4.37
N GLY A 35 19.98 4.61 4.94
CA GLY A 35 21.01 4.84 5.96
C GLY A 35 20.48 5.15 7.36
N GLN A 36 19.20 5.48 7.48
CA GLN A 36 18.45 5.69 8.72
C GLN A 36 16.96 5.40 8.47
N MET A 37 16.19 5.11 9.52
CA MET A 37 14.73 5.07 9.43
C MET A 37 14.14 6.48 9.54
N TYR A 38 12.81 6.58 9.48
CA TYR A 38 12.12 7.85 9.62
C TYR A 38 12.50 8.53 10.96
N ASN A 39 12.56 9.86 10.93
CA ASN A 39 12.97 10.70 12.06
C ASN A 39 14.39 10.39 12.60
N GLY A 40 15.28 9.88 11.75
CA GLY A 40 16.70 9.64 12.05
C GLY A 40 16.98 8.44 12.95
N ARG A 41 16.04 7.50 13.05
CA ARG A 41 16.22 6.32 13.91
C ARG A 41 17.25 5.34 13.31
N PRO A 42 17.98 4.59 14.16
CA PRO A 42 18.92 3.59 13.69
C PRO A 42 18.23 2.45 12.91
N ILE A 43 18.82 2.04 11.79
CA ILE A 43 18.26 0.99 10.91
C ILE A 43 18.09 -0.37 11.60
N HIS A 44 18.90 -0.67 12.63
CA HIS A 44 18.88 -1.96 13.32
C HIS A 44 17.63 -2.20 14.17
N LEU A 45 16.76 -1.19 14.31
CA LEU A 45 15.45 -1.35 14.92
C LEU A 45 14.48 -2.15 14.04
N ALA A 46 14.80 -2.36 12.76
CA ALA A 46 14.17 -3.37 11.91
C ALA A 46 15.18 -4.49 11.61
N SER A 47 14.83 -5.73 11.99
CA SER A 47 15.71 -6.88 11.81
C SER A 47 14.92 -8.15 11.49
N THR A 48 15.58 -9.13 10.86
CA THR A 48 14.93 -10.40 10.49
C THR A 48 14.43 -11.18 11.72
N ASN A 49 15.13 -11.09 12.85
CA ASN A 49 14.81 -11.86 14.05
C ASN A 49 13.75 -11.22 14.94
N LEU A 50 13.61 -9.88 14.92
CA LEU A 50 12.68 -9.14 15.78
C LEU A 50 11.56 -8.45 15.01
N GLY A 51 11.65 -8.40 13.68
CA GLY A 51 10.80 -7.55 12.86
C GLY A 51 11.14 -6.06 13.06
N ALA A 52 10.17 -5.19 12.77
CA ALA A 52 10.26 -3.76 13.01
C ALA A 52 9.82 -3.44 14.45
N THR A 53 10.75 -3.00 15.28
CA THR A 53 10.49 -2.60 16.69
C THR A 53 10.15 -1.11 16.83
N ALA A 54 10.34 -0.35 15.76
CA ALA A 54 9.86 1.01 15.58
C ALA A 54 9.17 1.11 14.22
N GLU A 55 8.20 2.02 14.08
CA GLU A 55 7.59 2.34 12.77
C GLU A 55 6.93 1.14 12.07
N SER A 56 6.56 0.12 12.85
CA SER A 56 5.90 -1.09 12.36
C SER A 56 4.49 -0.80 11.88
N ILE A 57 3.98 -1.68 11.02
CA ILE A 57 2.59 -1.61 10.54
C ILE A 57 1.56 -1.76 11.67
N GLU A 58 1.95 -2.31 12.81
CA GLU A 58 1.08 -2.48 13.99
C GLU A 58 0.55 -1.13 14.52
N LEU A 59 1.27 -0.03 14.27
CA LEU A 59 0.79 1.32 14.60
C LEU A 59 -0.52 1.67 13.87
N ALA A 60 -0.74 1.10 12.69
CA ALA A 60 -1.99 1.20 11.92
C ALA A 60 -2.96 0.05 12.23
N GLY A 61 -2.76 -0.71 13.32
CA GLY A 61 -3.55 -1.90 13.65
C GLY A 61 -5.03 -1.64 13.94
N LYS A 62 -5.40 -0.38 14.21
CA LYS A 62 -6.81 0.06 14.32
C LYS A 62 -7.43 0.49 12.98
N GLY A 63 -6.68 0.35 11.88
CA GLY A 63 -7.02 0.86 10.56
C GLY A 63 -6.70 2.34 10.38
N ILE A 64 -6.71 2.76 9.12
CA ILE A 64 -6.58 4.16 8.70
C ILE A 64 -7.95 4.60 8.18
N VAL A 65 -8.62 5.48 8.91
CA VAL A 65 -9.91 6.06 8.50
C VAL A 65 -9.68 7.54 8.23
N THR A 66 -9.71 7.91 6.96
CA THR A 66 -9.47 9.27 6.50
C THR A 66 -10.21 9.53 5.20
N ARG A 67 -10.17 10.78 4.70
CA ARG A 67 -10.67 11.12 3.36
C ARG A 67 -9.65 10.67 2.33
N GLY A 68 -10.13 10.10 1.23
CA GLY A 68 -9.31 9.77 0.07
C GLY A 68 -9.75 10.57 -1.15
N ILE A 69 -8.80 10.93 -2.01
CA ILE A 69 -9.05 11.55 -3.32
C ILE A 69 -8.50 10.61 -4.38
N LEU A 70 -9.33 10.23 -5.35
CA LEU A 70 -8.90 9.45 -6.51
C LEU A 70 -8.52 10.42 -7.63
N VAL A 71 -7.27 10.36 -8.06
CA VAL A 71 -6.76 11.11 -9.21
C VAL A 71 -6.60 10.17 -10.40
N ASP A 72 -7.47 10.30 -11.39
CA ASP A 72 -7.44 9.53 -12.64
C ASP A 72 -6.54 10.24 -13.68
N VAL A 73 -5.23 9.97 -13.59
CA VAL A 73 -4.23 10.62 -14.46
C VAL A 73 -4.40 10.29 -15.95
N PRO A 74 -4.65 9.03 -16.39
CA PRO A 74 -4.94 8.75 -17.80
C PRO A 74 -6.06 9.63 -18.35
N ARG A 75 -7.18 9.75 -17.62
CA ARG A 75 -8.31 10.60 -18.01
C ARG A 75 -7.92 12.05 -18.18
N ILE A 76 -7.19 12.62 -17.23
CA ILE A 76 -6.74 14.02 -17.25
C ILE A 76 -5.74 14.28 -18.37
N ARG A 77 -4.93 13.28 -18.72
CA ARG A 77 -4.02 13.34 -19.88
C ARG A 77 -4.72 13.06 -21.22
N GLY A 78 -5.99 12.64 -21.22
CA GLY A 78 -6.71 12.25 -22.42
C GLY A 78 -6.19 10.95 -23.05
N THR A 79 -5.57 10.06 -22.27
CA THR A 79 -5.07 8.76 -22.72
C THR A 79 -5.81 7.62 -22.06
N ASN A 80 -5.83 6.45 -22.70
CA ASN A 80 -6.48 5.27 -22.12
C ASN A 80 -5.64 4.62 -21.00
N TRP A 81 -4.32 4.80 -21.03
CA TRP A 81 -3.38 4.35 -20.00
C TRP A 81 -2.09 5.18 -20.06
N ILE A 82 -1.23 4.99 -19.06
CA ILE A 82 0.11 5.58 -19.01
C ILE A 82 1.11 4.54 -19.50
N GLU A 83 1.92 4.89 -20.49
CA GLU A 83 3.00 4.02 -20.99
C GLU A 83 4.09 3.79 -19.94
N ARG A 84 4.80 2.66 -20.05
CA ARG A 84 5.90 2.35 -19.14
C ARG A 84 6.97 3.44 -19.19
N GLY A 85 7.30 4.01 -18.04
CA GLY A 85 8.23 5.13 -17.90
C GLY A 85 7.58 6.52 -17.91
N GLY A 86 6.30 6.63 -18.29
CA GLY A 86 5.56 7.89 -18.34
C GLY A 86 4.92 8.32 -17.03
N GLY A 87 5.60 8.13 -15.89
CA GLY A 87 5.07 8.19 -14.52
C GLY A 87 4.12 9.36 -14.17
N VAL A 88 3.52 9.32 -12.98
CA VAL A 88 2.68 10.39 -12.46
C VAL A 88 3.56 11.47 -11.83
N PHE A 89 3.30 12.73 -12.16
CA PHE A 89 4.09 13.88 -11.72
C PHE A 89 3.20 14.96 -11.07
N ASN A 90 3.83 15.90 -10.37
CA ASN A 90 3.14 17.03 -9.74
C ASN A 90 2.30 17.85 -10.74
N SER A 91 2.72 17.94 -12.00
CA SER A 91 1.94 18.62 -13.05
C SER A 91 0.57 17.98 -13.29
N ASP A 92 0.43 16.67 -13.09
CA ASP A 92 -0.87 15.99 -13.23
C ASP A 92 -1.80 16.36 -12.08
N ILE A 93 -1.24 16.47 -10.87
CA ILE A 93 -1.98 16.88 -9.67
C ILE A 93 -2.49 18.30 -9.84
N LEU A 94 -1.61 19.24 -10.21
CA LEU A 94 -2.00 20.64 -10.43
C LEU A 94 -3.07 20.77 -11.52
N LYS A 95 -2.97 19.99 -12.59
CA LYS A 95 -3.97 19.97 -13.65
C LYS A 95 -5.34 19.45 -13.17
N VAL A 96 -5.35 18.44 -12.29
CA VAL A 96 -6.59 17.94 -11.67
C VAL A 96 -7.22 19.01 -10.80
N GLU A 97 -6.42 19.70 -9.98
CA GLU A 97 -6.92 20.77 -9.11
C GLU A 97 -7.59 21.90 -9.92
N GLU A 98 -6.96 22.30 -11.04
CA GLU A 98 -7.49 23.30 -11.96
C GLU A 98 -8.79 22.83 -12.64
N GLU A 99 -8.79 21.63 -13.25
CA GLU A 99 -9.93 21.15 -14.03
C GLU A 99 -11.13 20.73 -13.16
N CYS A 100 -10.87 20.23 -11.95
CA CYS A 100 -11.90 19.72 -11.05
C CYS A 100 -12.31 20.72 -9.95
N GLY A 101 -11.61 21.84 -9.80
CA GLY A 101 -11.98 22.93 -8.91
C GLY A 101 -11.85 22.61 -7.42
N PHE A 102 -10.88 21.78 -7.03
CA PHE A 102 -10.54 21.49 -5.63
C PHE A 102 -9.03 21.49 -5.40
N ILE A 103 -8.60 21.67 -4.15
CA ILE A 103 -7.19 21.60 -3.74
C ILE A 103 -6.97 20.29 -2.99
N ILE A 104 -5.90 19.57 -3.33
CA ILE A 104 -5.39 18.42 -2.60
C ILE A 104 -4.46 18.96 -1.51
N ILE A 105 -4.88 18.79 -0.25
CA ILE A 105 -4.22 19.33 0.95
C ILE A 105 -3.34 18.27 1.60
#